data_AF-A0A0D6L480-F1
#
_entry.id   AF-A0A0D6L480-F1
#
_cell.length_a   1.000
_cell.length_b   1.000
_cell.length_c   1.000
_cell.angle_alpha   90.00
_cell.angle_beta   90.00
_cell.angle_gamma   90.00
#
_symmetry.space_group_name_H-M   'P 1'
#
loop_
_entity.id
_entity.type
_entity.pdbx_description
1 polymer ?
#
loop_
_entity_poly.entity_id
_entity_poly.type
_entity_poly.pdbx_seq_one_letter_code
_entity_poly.pdbx_strand_id
1 'polypeptide(L)'
;MKAELGVKRSTVSLWSYVNNPEILRSFVNILYEPRESVIWPSVAPQSIHVWERLFFRWQSDWTEEDYLKKSSAQWRTKERELISRALVLRRDCAYDERKFAQKVRVK
;
A
#
# COMPACT_ATOMS: atom_id res chain seq x y z
N MET A 1 23.41 28.78 -9.58
CA MET A 1 22.65 28.35 -10.79
C MET A 1 21.12 28.25 -10.62
N LYS A 2 20.51 27.23 -9.98
CA LYS A 2 19.01 27.15 -9.90
C LYS A 2 18.34 28.27 -9.10
N ALA A 3 19.02 28.75 -8.05
CA ALA A 3 18.55 29.87 -7.22
C ALA A 3 18.65 31.21 -7.96
N GLU A 4 19.73 31.43 -8.72
CA GLU A 4 19.93 32.62 -9.56
C GLU A 4 18.86 32.73 -10.67
N LEU A 5 18.40 31.59 -11.20
CA LEU A 5 17.32 31.53 -12.20
C LEU A 5 15.91 31.72 -11.61
N GLY A 6 15.78 31.94 -10.29
CA GLY A 6 14.49 32.22 -9.66
C GLY A 6 13.46 31.09 -9.73
N VAL A 7 13.89 29.86 -10.03
CA VAL A 7 13.03 28.69 -10.36
C VAL A 7 11.95 28.44 -9.30
N LYS A 8 12.25 28.71 -8.02
CA LYS A 8 11.29 28.55 -6.91
C LYS A 8 10.08 29.47 -7.00
N ARG A 9 10.22 30.65 -7.61
CA ARG A 9 9.13 31.62 -7.79
C ARG A 9 8.46 31.50 -9.15
N SER A 10 9.21 31.11 -10.18
CA SER A 10 8.73 31.03 -11.56
C SER A 10 8.13 29.67 -11.93
N THR A 11 8.37 28.62 -11.15
CA THR A 11 7.89 27.26 -11.44
C THR A 11 7.29 26.60 -10.20
N VAL A 12 6.51 25.54 -10.43
CA VAL A 12 5.94 24.71 -9.37
C VAL A 12 6.81 23.47 -9.17
N SER A 13 7.03 23.10 -7.91
CA SER A 13 7.76 21.88 -7.57
C SER A 13 6.95 20.65 -7.98
N LEU A 14 7.62 19.66 -8.59
CA LEU A 14 7.03 18.35 -8.85
C LEU A 14 6.49 17.72 -7.55
N TRP A 15 7.20 17.90 -6.43
CA TRP A 15 6.77 17.38 -5.14
C TRP A 15 5.47 18.02 -4.64
N SER A 16 5.19 19.28 -5.01
CA SER A 16 3.91 19.91 -4.70
C SER A 16 2.73 19.21 -5.39
N TYR A 17 2.96 18.66 -6.59
CA TYR A 17 1.99 17.86 -7.32
C TYR A 17 1.88 16.44 -6.75
N VAL A 18 3.02 15.76 -6.58
CA VAL A 18 3.05 14.34 -6.12
C VAL A 18 2.53 14.18 -4.70
N ASN A 19 2.79 15.15 -3.81
CA ASN A 19 2.33 15.11 -2.42
C ASN A 19 0.87 15.54 -2.23
N ASN A 20 0.16 15.93 -3.30
CA ASN A 20 -1.26 16.17 -3.21
C ASN A 20 -1.98 14.85 -2.84
N PRO A 21 -2.83 14.82 -1.80
CA PRO A 21 -3.42 13.57 -1.28
C PRO A 21 -4.19 12.76 -2.34
N GLU A 22 -4.82 13.42 -3.31
CA GLU A 22 -5.55 12.71 -4.38
C GLU A 22 -4.60 11.96 -5.32
N ILE A 23 -3.46 12.56 -5.62
CA ILE A 23 -2.46 12.00 -6.52
C ILE A 23 -1.57 10.99 -5.78
N LEU A 24 -1.20 11.30 -4.53
CA LEU A 24 -0.33 10.48 -3.71
C LEU A 24 -0.88 9.06 -3.53
N ARG A 25 -2.20 8.91 -3.39
CA ARG A 25 -2.87 7.59 -3.31
C ARG A 25 -2.53 6.66 -4.47
N SER A 26 -2.25 7.19 -5.65
CA SER A 26 -1.87 6.40 -6.84
C SER A 26 -0.40 5.95 -6.84
N PHE A 27 0.47 6.66 -6.13
CA PHE A 27 1.91 6.40 -6.06
C PHE A 27 2.34 5.57 -4.85
N VAL A 28 1.49 5.43 -3.84
CA VAL A 28 1.80 4.64 -2.64
C VAL A 28 1.73 3.15 -2.96
N ASN A 29 2.74 2.41 -2.52
CA ASN A 29 2.73 0.95 -2.57
C ASN A 29 1.79 0.42 -1.48
N ILE A 30 0.73 -0.30 -1.90
CA ILE A 30 -0.25 -0.92 -1.01
C ILE A 30 0.38 -1.98 -0.09
N LEU A 31 1.50 -2.57 -0.52
CA LEU A 31 2.27 -3.60 0.20
C LEU A 31 3.39 -3.01 1.06
N TYR A 32 3.45 -1.70 1.20
CA TYR A 32 4.50 -1.07 1.98
C TYR A 32 4.33 -1.38 3.46
N GLU A 33 5.34 -2.01 4.04
CA GLU A 33 5.50 -2.23 5.47
C GLU A 33 6.83 -1.59 5.89
N PRO A 34 6.85 -0.75 6.95
CA PRO A 34 8.09 -0.17 7.46
C PRO A 34 9.08 -1.27 7.84
N ARG A 35 10.30 -1.17 7.30
CA ARG A 35 11.39 -2.12 7.56
C ARG A 35 12.59 -1.38 8.10
N GLU A 36 13.00 -1.73 9.32
CA GLU A 36 14.16 -1.13 10.00
C GLU A 36 15.48 -1.80 9.60
N SER A 37 15.42 -2.98 8.98
CA SER A 37 16.60 -3.73 8.55
C SER A 37 17.20 -3.19 7.25
N VAL A 38 18.53 -3.26 7.13
CA VAL A 38 19.27 -2.93 5.91
C VAL A 38 18.82 -3.83 4.75
N ILE A 39 18.61 -3.23 3.57
CA ILE A 39 18.26 -3.94 2.33
C ILE A 39 19.56 -4.27 1.58
N TRP A 40 19.78 -5.55 1.28
CA TRP A 40 20.96 -6.04 0.53
C TRP A 40 20.54 -6.58 -0.84
N PRO A 41 20.49 -5.73 -1.88
CA PRO A 41 20.12 -6.19 -3.21
C PRO A 41 21.24 -7.03 -3.84
N SER A 42 20.85 -8.05 -4.60
CA SER A 42 21.78 -8.77 -5.48
C SER A 42 22.04 -7.95 -6.75
N VAL A 43 23.30 -7.94 -7.19
CA VAL A 43 23.74 -7.30 -8.45
C VAL A 43 24.07 -8.32 -9.54
N ALA A 44 23.76 -9.60 -9.30
CA ALA A 44 23.95 -10.64 -10.30
C ALA A 44 23.07 -10.37 -11.55
N PRO A 45 23.55 -10.62 -12.79
CA PRO A 45 22.76 -10.39 -13.99
C PRO A 45 21.40 -11.11 -13.98
N GLN A 46 21.36 -12.32 -13.44
CA GLN A 46 20.14 -13.11 -13.27
C GLN A 46 19.10 -12.49 -12.32
N SER A 47 19.51 -11.56 -11.45
CA SER A 47 18.58 -10.83 -10.57
C SER A 47 18.08 -9.52 -11.17
N ILE A 48 18.74 -9.01 -12.21
CA ILE A 48 18.38 -7.75 -12.85
C ILE A 48 17.46 -8.06 -14.05
N HIS A 49 16.25 -7.54 -14.01
CA HIS A 49 15.25 -7.72 -15.05
C HIS A 49 15.03 -6.41 -15.79
N VAL A 50 14.64 -6.48 -17.06
CA VAL A 50 14.26 -5.29 -17.83
C VAL A 50 12.99 -4.71 -17.22
N TRP A 51 12.97 -3.40 -17.01
CA TRP A 51 11.75 -2.72 -16.58
C TRP A 51 10.84 -2.49 -17.79
N GLU A 52 10.11 -3.53 -18.17
CA GLU A 52 9.29 -3.56 -19.39
C GLU A 52 8.31 -2.39 -19.45
N ARG A 53 7.62 -2.09 -18.34
CA ARG A 53 6.67 -0.98 -18.27
C ARG A 53 7.27 0.41 -18.51
N LEU A 54 8.58 0.57 -18.28
CA LEU A 54 9.28 1.82 -18.56
C LEU A 54 9.77 1.87 -20.02
N PHE A 55 10.44 0.80 -20.48
CA PHE A 55 11.08 0.77 -21.80
C PHE A 55 10.11 0.47 -22.95
N PHE A 56 9.09 -0.36 -22.72
CA PHE A 56 8.09 -0.76 -23.71
C PHE A 56 6.73 -0.06 -23.51
N ARG A 57 6.73 1.06 -22.77
CA ARG A 57 5.51 1.81 -22.43
C ARG A 57 4.59 2.10 -23.63
N TRP A 58 5.18 2.41 -24.78
CA TRP A 58 4.45 2.81 -25.99
C TRP A 58 4.28 1.68 -27.02
N GLN A 59 4.84 0.50 -26.75
CA GLN A 59 4.88 -0.62 -27.69
C GLN A 59 3.90 -1.73 -27.32
N SER A 60 3.67 -1.94 -26.02
CA SER A 60 2.74 -2.95 -25.50
C SER A 60 1.49 -2.33 -24.90
N ASP A 61 0.40 -3.11 -24.91
CA ASP A 61 -0.78 -2.82 -24.12
C ASP A 61 -0.55 -3.25 -22.66
N TRP A 62 -0.89 -2.38 -21.71
CA TRP A 62 -0.70 -2.55 -20.26
C TRP A 62 -2.03 -2.69 -19.50
N THR A 63 -3.14 -2.80 -20.24
CA THR A 63 -4.49 -2.78 -19.67
C THR A 63 -4.71 -3.92 -18.67
N GLU A 64 -4.20 -5.11 -18.98
CA GLU A 64 -4.29 -6.29 -18.10
C GLU A 64 -3.49 -6.09 -16.81
N GLU A 65 -2.23 -5.64 -16.86
CA GLU A 65 -1.47 -5.40 -15.63
C GLU A 65 -2.10 -4.32 -14.76
N ASP A 66 -2.65 -3.27 -15.37
CA ASP A 66 -3.35 -2.21 -14.64
C ASP A 66 -4.65 -2.73 -14.00
N TYR A 67 -5.37 -3.64 -14.66
CA TYR A 67 -6.53 -4.32 -14.08
C TYR A 67 -6.13 -5.22 -12.90
N LEU A 68 -5.07 -6.01 -13.05
CA LEU A 68 -4.56 -6.89 -11.99
C LEU A 68 -4.08 -6.09 -10.78
N LYS A 69 -3.41 -4.95 -11.01
CA LYS A 69 -2.95 -4.06 -9.95
C LYS A 69 -4.12 -3.44 -9.18
N LYS A 70 -5.17 -3.00 -9.88
CA LYS A 70 -6.41 -2.48 -9.25
C LYS A 70 -7.12 -3.56 -8.44
N SER A 71 -7.26 -4.76 -9.01
CA SER A 71 -7.86 -5.90 -8.33
C SER A 71 -7.10 -6.25 -7.06
N SER A 72 -5.76 -6.30 -7.12
CA SER A 72 -4.90 -6.54 -5.96
C SER A 72 -5.12 -5.50 -4.85
N ALA A 73 -5.29 -4.23 -5.19
CA ALA A 73 -5.60 -3.17 -4.23
C ALA A 73 -6.94 -3.41 -3.52
N GLN A 74 -7.96 -3.82 -4.28
CA GLN A 74 -9.28 -4.15 -3.73
C GLN A 74 -9.21 -5.36 -2.79
N TRP A 75 -8.49 -6.42 -3.19
CA TRP A 75 -8.29 -7.60 -2.35
C TRP A 75 -7.65 -7.26 -1.00
N ARG A 76 -6.62 -6.40 -0.99
CA ARG A 76 -5.98 -5.95 0.25
C ARG A 76 -6.90 -5.13 1.16
N THR A 77 -7.79 -4.32 0.57
CA THR A 77 -8.78 -3.56 1.34
C THR A 77 -9.77 -4.50 2.02
N LYS A 78 -10.25 -5.50 1.27
CA LYS A 78 -11.17 -6.53 1.77
C LYS A 78 -10.52 -7.40 2.84
N GLU A 79 -9.25 -7.77 2.67
CA GLU A 79 -8.47 -8.51 3.67
C GLU A 79 -8.41 -7.74 4.99
N ARG A 80 -8.05 -6.45 4.96
CA ARG A 80 -8.01 -5.60 6.17
C ARG A 80 -9.38 -5.50 6.85
N GLU A 81 -10.45 -5.41 6.07
CA GLU A 81 -11.82 -5.38 6.58
C GLU A 81 -12.22 -6.72 7.25
N LEU A 82 -11.87 -7.84 6.64
CA LEU A 82 -12.15 -9.16 7.22
C LEU A 82 -11.37 -9.38 8.51
N ILE A 83 -10.10 -8.95 8.56
CA ILE A 83 -9.27 -9.01 9.78
C ILE A 83 -9.91 -8.18 10.90
N SER A 84 -10.34 -6.96 10.61
CA SER A 84 -10.97 -6.10 11.63
C SER A 84 -12.28 -6.71 12.15
N ARG A 85 -13.13 -7.25 11.27
CA ARG A 85 -14.36 -7.95 11.64
C ARG A 85 -14.08 -9.19 12.50
N ALA A 86 -13.09 -10.00 12.12
CA ALA A 86 -12.69 -11.18 12.87
C ALA A 86 -12.22 -10.82 14.29
N LEU A 87 -11.46 -9.73 14.45
CA LEU A 87 -11.03 -9.24 15.76
C LEU A 87 -12.20 -8.83 16.66
N VAL A 88 -13.21 -8.14 16.10
CA VAL A 88 -14.41 -7.75 16.85
C VAL A 88 -15.19 -8.98 17.30
N LEU A 89 -15.48 -9.91 16.39
CA LEU A 89 -16.20 -11.14 16.72
C LEU A 89 -15.48 -11.96 17.80
N ARG A 90 -14.15 -12.01 17.76
CA ARG A 90 -13.35 -12.69 18.78
C ARG A 90 -13.48 -12.04 20.15
N ARG A 91 -13.57 -10.71 20.20
CA ARG A 91 -13.80 -9.95 21.44
C ARG A 91 -15.20 -10.21 22.01
N ASP A 92 -16.21 -10.19 21.14
CA ASP A 92 -17.60 -10.37 21.54
C ASP A 92 -17.86 -11.80 22.04
N CYS A 93 -17.31 -12.81 21.36
CA CYS A 93 -17.40 -14.20 21.78
C CYS A 93 -16.78 -14.41 23.18
N ALA A 94 -15.58 -13.84 23.43
CA ALA A 94 -14.94 -13.89 24.75
C ALA A 94 -15.75 -13.16 25.85
N TYR A 95 -16.47 -12.10 25.50
CA TYR A 95 -17.34 -11.38 26.42
C TYR A 95 -18.57 -12.19 26.81
N ASP A 96 -19.20 -12.84 25.83
CA ASP A 96 -20.37 -13.70 26.06
C ASP A 96 -20.01 -14.94 26.89
N GLU A 97 -18.85 -15.56 26.65
CA GLU A 97 -18.32 -16.64 27.49
C GLU A 97 -18.18 -16.21 28.96
N ARG A 98 -17.61 -15.02 29.22
CA ARG A 98 -17.48 -14.48 30.58
C ARG A 98 -18.82 -14.23 31.24
N LYS A 99 -19.79 -13.65 30.51
CA LYS A 99 -21.16 -13.45 31.00
C LYS A 99 -21.83 -14.77 31.36
N PHE A 100 -21.67 -15.78 30.52
CA PHE A 100 -22.24 -17.10 30.75
C PHE A 100 -21.64 -17.74 32.01
N ALA A 101 -20.30 -17.71 32.16
CA ALA A 101 -19.61 -18.21 33.34
C ALA A 101 -20.07 -17.51 34.64
N GLN A 102 -20.25 -16.19 34.61
CA GLN A 102 -20.75 -15.42 35.76
C GLN A 102 -22.17 -15.84 36.15
N LYS A 103 -23.04 -16.06 35.16
CA LYS A 103 -24.45 -16.42 35.37
C LYS A 103 -24.62 -17.85 35.89
N VAL A 104 -23.76 -18.77 35.46
CA VAL A 104 -23.72 -20.15 35.98
C VAL A 104 -23.22 -20.18 37.43
N ARG A 105 -22.29 -19.30 37.82
CA ARG A 105 -21.75 -19.25 39.18
C ARG A 105 -22.70 -18.67 40.24
N VAL A 106 -23.76 -17.97 39.83
CA VAL A 106 -24.73 -17.30 40.72
C VAL A 106 -26.00 -18.13 40.92
N LYS A 107 -26.12 -19.28 40.24
CA LYS A 107 -27.16 -20.29 40.47
C LYS A 107 -26.59 -21.46 41.26
#